data_AF-A0A292EE87-F1
#
_entry.id   AF-A0A292EE87-F1
#
_cell.length_a   1.000
_cell.length_b   1.000
_cell.length_c   1.000
_cell.angle_alpha   90.00
_cell.angle_beta   90.00
_cell.angle_gamma   90.00
#
_symmetry.space_group_name_H-M   'P 1'
#
loop_
_entity.id
_entity.type
_entity.pdbx_description
1 polymer ?
#
loop_
_entity_poly.entity_id
_entity_poly.type
_entity_poly.pdbx_seq_one_letter_code
_entity_poly.pdbx_strand_id
1 'polypeptide(L)'
;MTGKTPERQPEKPFDEPLVLDLHSEVALDAEQRASLASDVSWLEYRAEFRKKMIRDGFLKHPWRSIFEADMIFTLIGHKWLQGEVMTVKEVATYFEIFTSDVTITRHIDDMVASGTLIRRPDPRDRRRLHLIPTQRLFEIGRIFLEARKAIARRHGFVYDPERTRAESGL
;
A
#
# COMPACT_ATOMS: atom_id res chain seq x y z
N MET A 1 55.70 2.48 -29.88
CA MET A 1 54.70 1.91 -28.95
C MET A 1 53.64 2.97 -28.73
N THR A 2 52.56 2.91 -29.50
CA THR A 2 51.41 3.81 -29.41
C THR A 2 50.53 3.35 -28.26
N GLY A 3 50.52 4.10 -27.16
CA GLY A 3 49.62 3.87 -26.04
C GLY A 3 48.18 4.08 -26.49
N LYS A 4 47.36 3.04 -26.42
CA LYS A 4 45.90 3.16 -26.55
C LYS A 4 45.40 4.03 -25.41
N THR A 5 44.84 5.19 -25.73
CA THR A 5 43.94 5.93 -24.84
C THR A 5 42.80 4.98 -24.47
N PRO A 6 42.48 4.76 -23.18
CA PRO A 6 41.35 3.90 -22.83
C PRO A 6 40.07 4.56 -23.35
N GLU A 7 39.32 3.85 -24.17
CA GLU A 7 37.97 4.24 -24.57
C GLU A 7 37.14 4.39 -23.30
N ARG A 8 36.75 5.63 -22.99
CA ARG A 8 35.80 5.94 -21.95
C ARG A 8 34.48 5.31 -22.37
N GLN A 9 34.03 4.28 -21.65
CA GLN A 9 32.69 3.74 -21.86
C GLN A 9 31.69 4.89 -21.79
N PRO A 10 30.67 4.95 -22.68
CA PRO A 10 29.69 6.02 -22.63
C PRO A 10 29.03 5.99 -21.24
N GLU A 11 29.19 7.07 -20.49
CA GLU A 11 28.49 7.29 -19.22
C GLU A 11 27.00 7.07 -19.49
N LYS A 12 26.38 6.15 -18.72
CA LYS A 12 24.96 5.87 -18.89
C LYS A 12 24.21 7.12 -18.42
N PRO A 13 23.44 7.81 -19.28
CA PRO A 13 22.83 9.10 -18.96
C PRO A 13 21.80 9.03 -17.82
N PHE A 14 21.40 7.84 -17.38
CA PHE A 14 20.47 7.62 -16.27
C PHE A 14 21.12 7.70 -14.88
N ASP A 15 22.45 7.61 -14.80
CA ASP A 15 23.18 7.58 -13.53
C ASP A 15 23.72 8.97 -13.15
N GLU A 16 23.54 9.98 -14.02
CA GLU A 16 23.96 11.35 -13.76
C GLU A 16 23.02 12.05 -12.77
N PRO A 17 23.55 12.75 -11.75
CA PRO A 17 22.73 13.49 -10.81
C PRO A 17 22.02 14.65 -11.51
N LEU A 18 20.73 14.82 -11.21
CA LEU A 18 19.96 15.96 -11.69
C LEU A 18 20.49 17.27 -11.09
N VAL A 19 20.52 18.32 -11.92
CA VAL A 19 20.86 19.67 -11.49
C VAL A 19 19.64 20.33 -10.84
N LEU A 20 19.81 20.94 -9.66
CA LEU A 20 18.71 21.49 -8.85
C LEU A 20 17.81 22.48 -9.62
N ASP A 21 18.40 23.31 -10.47
CA ASP A 21 17.69 24.35 -11.22
C ASP A 21 16.86 23.78 -12.39
N LEU A 22 17.06 22.52 -12.77
CA LEU A 22 16.40 21.86 -13.90
C LEU A 22 15.28 20.89 -13.47
N HIS A 23 14.76 21.04 -12.24
CA HIS A 23 13.69 20.17 -11.71
C HIS A 23 12.41 20.15 -12.58
N SER A 24 12.10 21.24 -13.28
CA SER A 24 10.99 21.30 -14.25
C SER A 24 11.26 20.53 -15.55
N GLU A 25 12.53 20.25 -15.86
CA GLU A 25 12.96 19.58 -17.08
C GLU A 25 13.08 18.06 -16.93
N VAL A 26 12.86 17.53 -15.73
CA VAL A 26 12.78 16.08 -15.50
C VAL A 26 11.74 15.48 -16.44
N ALA A 27 12.12 14.40 -17.12
CA ALA A 27 11.36 13.68 -18.13
C ALA A 27 10.18 12.88 -17.53
N LEU A 28 9.31 13.57 -16.79
CA LEU A 28 8.00 13.10 -16.37
C LEU A 28 6.93 13.96 -17.03
N ASP A 29 5.98 13.31 -17.68
CA ASP A 29 4.80 14.00 -18.19
C ASP A 29 3.87 14.48 -17.05
N ALA A 30 2.80 15.20 -17.41
CA ALA A 30 1.87 15.75 -16.43
C ALA A 30 1.13 14.68 -15.62
N GLU A 31 0.78 13.54 -16.25
CA GLU A 31 0.05 12.45 -15.60
C GLU A 31 0.94 11.69 -14.60
N GLN A 32 2.21 11.48 -14.95
CA GLN A 32 3.22 10.91 -14.08
C GLN A 32 3.52 11.82 -12.89
N ARG A 33 3.64 13.14 -13.12
CA ARG A 33 3.82 14.13 -12.04
C ARG A 33 2.60 14.18 -11.11
N ALA A 34 1.39 14.11 -11.65
CA ALA A 34 0.17 14.03 -10.86
C ALA A 34 0.08 12.74 -10.03
N SER A 35 0.49 11.60 -10.62
CA SER A 35 0.55 10.31 -9.93
C SER A 35 1.51 10.38 -8.73
N LEU A 36 2.72 10.92 -8.94
CA LEU A 36 3.71 11.11 -7.87
C LEU A 36 3.20 12.04 -6.76
N ALA A 37 2.55 13.15 -7.12
CA ALA A 37 1.97 14.08 -6.15
C ALA A 37 0.85 13.43 -5.32
N SER A 38 0.06 12.54 -5.92
CA SER A 38 -0.95 11.73 -5.24
C SER A 38 -0.32 10.78 -4.22
N ASP A 39 0.76 10.08 -4.59
CA ASP A 39 1.47 9.17 -3.68
C ASP A 39 2.08 9.89 -2.48
N VAL A 40 2.69 11.06 -2.70
CA VAL A 40 3.22 11.91 -1.62
C VAL A 40 2.10 12.40 -0.71
N SER A 41 0.98 12.87 -1.27
CA SER A 41 -0.18 13.31 -0.48
C SER A 41 -0.76 12.16 0.36
N TRP A 42 -0.72 10.93 -0.15
CA TRP A 42 -1.15 9.75 0.59
C TRP A 42 -0.18 9.36 1.72
N LEU A 43 1.13 9.51 1.50
CA LEU A 43 2.15 9.36 2.53
C LEU A 43 1.91 10.35 3.68
N GLU A 44 1.72 11.63 3.37
CA GLU A 44 1.45 12.69 4.35
C GLU A 44 0.18 12.42 5.16
N TYR A 45 -0.92 12.07 4.47
CA TYR A 45 -2.19 11.75 5.13
C TYR A 45 -2.04 10.64 6.17
N ARG A 46 -1.36 9.53 5.83
CA ARG A 46 -1.17 8.40 6.75
C ARG A 46 -0.33 8.78 7.97
N ALA A 47 0.70 9.61 7.78
CA ALA A 47 1.53 10.10 8.88
C ALA A 47 0.70 10.90 9.90
N GLU A 48 -0.20 11.76 9.43
CA GLU A 48 -1.10 12.56 10.27
C GLU A 48 -2.25 11.75 10.88
N PHE A 49 -2.81 10.81 10.13
CA PHE A 49 -3.88 9.93 10.60
C PHE A 49 -3.48 9.17 11.87
N ARG A 50 -2.25 8.64 11.90
CA ARG A 50 -1.72 7.96 13.09
C ARG A 50 -1.73 8.86 14.33
N LYS A 51 -1.30 10.12 14.19
CA LYS A 51 -1.29 11.11 15.29
C LYS A 51 -2.72 11.40 15.77
N LYS A 52 -3.64 11.58 14.82
CA LYS A 52 -5.06 11.85 15.10
C LYS A 52 -5.73 10.70 15.86
N MET A 53 -5.54 9.45 15.43
CA MET A 53 -6.22 8.29 16.02
C MET A 53 -5.81 8.01 17.48
N ILE A 54 -4.56 8.33 17.82
CA ILE A 54 -4.06 8.25 19.20
C ILE A 54 -4.76 9.32 20.05
N ARG A 55 -4.77 10.57 19.57
CA ARG A 55 -5.39 11.70 20.26
C ARG A 55 -6.89 11.48 20.48
N ASP A 56 -7.59 10.97 19.47
CA ASP A 56 -9.04 10.83 19.48
C ASP A 56 -9.50 9.53 20.19
N GLY A 57 -8.58 8.75 20.78
CA GLY A 57 -8.89 7.55 21.57
C GLY A 57 -9.48 6.38 20.77
N PHE A 58 -9.43 6.45 19.44
CA PHE A 58 -10.12 5.51 18.56
C PHE A 58 -9.45 4.13 18.52
N LEU A 59 -8.13 4.09 18.79
CA LEU A 59 -7.37 2.86 18.93
C LEU A 59 -7.08 2.59 20.40
N LYS A 60 -7.48 1.40 20.91
CA LYS A 60 -7.11 0.96 22.27
C LYS A 60 -5.59 0.83 22.44
N HIS A 61 -4.89 0.43 21.38
CA HIS A 61 -3.43 0.41 21.30
C HIS A 61 -3.00 0.98 19.94
N PRO A 62 -1.95 1.82 19.87
CA PRO A 62 -1.46 2.34 18.61
C PRO A 62 -0.97 1.18 17.73
N TRP A 63 -1.33 1.19 16.44
CA TRP A 63 -0.73 0.25 15.50
C TRP A 63 0.78 0.49 15.44
N ARG A 64 1.53 -0.62 15.44
CA ARG A 64 3.01 -0.60 15.44
C ARG A 64 3.54 0.18 14.24
N SER A 65 2.96 -0.07 13.07
CA SER A 65 3.20 0.63 11.82
C SER A 65 1.87 0.84 11.09
N ILE A 66 1.51 2.09 10.87
CA ILE A 66 0.31 2.46 10.09
C ILE A 66 0.42 1.98 8.63
N PHE A 67 1.64 1.91 8.11
CA PHE A 67 1.92 1.50 6.73
C PHE A 67 1.68 0.02 6.52
N GLU A 68 2.31 -0.82 7.35
CA GLU A 68 2.14 -2.27 7.27
C GLU A 68 0.69 -2.65 7.58
N ALA A 69 0.06 -2.00 8.57
CA ALA A 69 -1.35 -2.23 8.88
C ALA A 69 -2.27 -1.88 7.69
N ASP A 70 -2.13 -0.70 7.09
CA ASP A 70 -2.90 -0.28 5.90
C ASP A 70 -2.73 -1.27 4.73
N MET A 71 -1.51 -1.73 4.48
CA MET A 71 -1.25 -2.69 3.40
C MET A 71 -1.89 -4.05 3.67
N ILE A 72 -1.76 -4.59 4.90
CA ILE A 72 -2.38 -5.87 5.29
C ILE A 72 -3.92 -5.74 5.20
N PHE A 73 -4.47 -4.63 5.68
CA PHE A 73 -5.91 -4.35 5.58
C PHE A 73 -6.38 -4.32 4.13
N THR A 74 -5.66 -3.58 3.28
CA THR A 74 -5.97 -3.45 1.86
C THR A 74 -5.94 -4.81 1.17
N LEU A 75 -4.90 -5.61 1.42
CA LEU A 75 -4.73 -6.93 0.83
C LEU A 75 -5.87 -7.88 1.23
N ILE A 76 -6.11 -8.05 2.55
CA ILE A 76 -7.15 -8.96 3.04
C ILE A 76 -8.54 -8.49 2.58
N GLY A 77 -8.82 -7.20 2.69
CA GLY A 77 -10.10 -6.63 2.28
C GLY A 77 -10.36 -6.81 0.78
N HIS A 78 -9.35 -6.56 -0.06
CA HIS A 78 -9.46 -6.76 -1.50
C HIS A 78 -9.70 -8.24 -1.86
N LYS A 79 -8.89 -9.16 -1.31
CA LYS A 79 -9.06 -10.60 -1.56
C LYS A 79 -10.42 -11.12 -1.11
N TRP A 80 -10.90 -10.66 0.05
CA TRP A 80 -12.24 -11.00 0.52
C TRP A 80 -13.33 -10.57 -0.45
N LEU A 81 -13.24 -9.36 -1.02
CA LEU A 81 -14.20 -8.87 -2.01
C LEU A 81 -14.17 -9.66 -3.32
N GLN A 82 -13.09 -10.39 -3.59
CA GLN A 82 -12.96 -11.32 -4.72
C GLN A 82 -13.44 -12.74 -4.38
N GLY A 83 -13.92 -12.98 -3.16
CA GLY A 83 -14.32 -14.31 -2.69
C GLY A 83 -13.14 -15.20 -2.24
N GLU A 84 -11.95 -14.64 -2.10
CA GLU A 84 -10.76 -15.33 -1.61
C GLU A 84 -10.57 -15.13 -0.10
N VAL A 85 -10.28 -16.21 0.63
CA VAL A 85 -9.98 -16.18 2.06
C VAL A 85 -8.51 -16.47 2.28
N MET A 86 -7.80 -15.54 2.91
CA MET A 86 -6.37 -15.66 3.15
C MET A 86 -6.04 -16.32 4.49
N THR A 87 -4.92 -17.01 4.55
CA THR A 87 -4.28 -17.50 5.77
C THR A 87 -3.18 -16.56 6.23
N VAL A 88 -2.74 -16.71 7.50
CA VAL A 88 -1.56 -15.99 8.03
C VAL A 88 -0.32 -16.21 7.17
N LYS A 89 -0.09 -17.44 6.70
CA LYS A 89 1.07 -17.79 5.89
C LYS A 89 1.04 -17.08 4.54
N GLU A 90 -0.12 -17.07 3.88
CA GLU A 90 -0.26 -16.39 2.58
C GLU A 90 -0.03 -14.88 2.74
N VAL A 91 -0.58 -14.26 3.78
CA VAL A 91 -0.28 -12.85 4.08
C VAL A 91 1.21 -12.67 4.32
N ALA A 92 1.88 -13.51 5.11
CA ALA A 92 3.33 -13.41 5.33
C ALA A 92 4.13 -13.49 4.01
N THR A 93 3.77 -14.39 3.11
CA THR A 93 4.42 -14.52 1.78
C THR A 93 4.32 -13.24 0.95
N TYR A 94 3.22 -12.49 1.00
CA TYR A 94 3.14 -11.19 0.30
C TYR A 94 4.13 -10.15 0.86
N PHE A 95 4.55 -10.31 2.11
CA PHE A 95 5.33 -9.31 2.83
C PHE A 95 6.77 -9.74 3.13
N GLU A 96 7.17 -10.95 2.73
CA GLU A 96 8.45 -11.56 3.10
C GLU A 96 9.68 -10.73 2.70
N ILE A 97 9.58 -9.96 1.61
CA ILE A 97 10.65 -9.08 1.13
C ILE A 97 10.70 -7.73 1.85
N PHE A 98 9.62 -7.34 2.54
CA PHE A 98 9.49 -6.04 3.19
C PHE A 98 9.71 -6.11 4.70
N THR A 99 9.36 -7.22 5.32
CA THR A 99 9.40 -7.38 6.78
C THR A 99 9.44 -8.86 7.18
N SER A 100 9.66 -9.13 8.46
CA SER A 100 9.73 -10.50 8.97
C SER A 100 8.35 -11.10 9.24
N ASP A 101 8.23 -12.42 9.12
CA ASP A 101 7.04 -13.20 9.51
C ASP A 101 6.57 -12.89 10.94
N VAL A 102 7.51 -12.66 11.86
CA VAL A 102 7.23 -12.29 13.25
C VAL A 102 6.52 -10.94 13.31
N THR A 103 6.92 -9.98 12.47
CA THR A 103 6.31 -8.66 12.42
C THR A 103 4.91 -8.71 11.82
N ILE A 104 4.72 -9.48 10.74
CA ILE A 104 3.39 -9.72 10.16
C ILE A 104 2.45 -10.41 11.15
N THR A 105 2.93 -11.45 11.84
CA THR A 105 2.12 -12.15 12.84
C THR A 105 1.65 -11.21 13.94
N ARG A 106 2.55 -10.33 14.43
CA ARG A 106 2.23 -9.30 15.43
C ARG A 106 1.18 -8.31 14.93
N HIS A 107 1.26 -7.85 13.67
CA HIS A 107 0.22 -6.98 13.10
C HIS A 107 -1.13 -7.68 13.03
N ILE A 108 -1.15 -8.94 12.59
CA ILE A 108 -2.39 -9.73 12.56
C ILE A 108 -2.94 -9.93 13.98
N ASP A 109 -2.10 -10.16 14.98
CA ASP A 109 -2.52 -10.24 16.38
C ASP A 109 -3.20 -8.93 16.84
N ASP A 110 -2.63 -7.77 16.51
CA ASP A 110 -3.24 -6.47 16.83
C ASP A 110 -4.58 -6.28 16.10
N MET A 111 -4.67 -6.74 14.86
CA MET A 111 -5.91 -6.68 14.07
C MET A 111 -7.00 -7.58 14.67
N VAL A 112 -6.63 -8.77 15.14
CA VAL A 112 -7.55 -9.66 15.86
C VAL A 112 -7.97 -9.05 17.20
N ALA A 113 -7.02 -8.54 17.98
CA ALA A 113 -7.28 -7.90 19.27
C ALA A 113 -8.16 -6.63 19.14
N SER A 114 -8.03 -5.90 18.04
CA SER A 114 -8.86 -4.73 17.73
C SER A 114 -10.22 -5.07 17.10
N GLY A 115 -10.50 -6.35 16.86
CA GLY A 115 -11.76 -6.84 16.30
C GLY A 115 -11.94 -6.60 14.81
N THR A 116 -10.85 -6.31 14.09
CA THR A 116 -10.88 -6.09 12.62
C THR A 116 -10.70 -7.40 11.84
N LEU A 117 -10.06 -8.40 12.45
CA LEU A 117 -9.94 -9.75 11.89
C LEU A 117 -10.42 -10.80 12.89
N ILE A 118 -10.86 -11.95 12.37
CA ILE A 118 -11.14 -13.16 13.13
C ILE A 118 -10.31 -14.29 12.54
N ARG A 119 -9.68 -15.09 13.40
CA ARG A 119 -9.04 -16.35 13.00
C ARG A 119 -10.07 -17.47 13.05
N ARG A 120 -10.23 -18.20 11.95
CA ARG A 120 -11.04 -19.43 11.91
C ARG A 120 -10.21 -20.59 11.37
N PRO A 121 -10.30 -21.80 11.95
CA PRO A 121 -9.70 -22.99 11.35
C PRO A 121 -10.20 -23.19 9.93
N ASP A 122 -9.28 -23.48 9.01
CA ASP A 122 -9.64 -23.89 7.66
C ASP A 122 -10.41 -25.24 7.74
N PRO A 123 -11.62 -25.35 7.15
CA PRO A 123 -12.37 -26.60 7.10
C PRO A 123 -11.61 -27.77 6.44
N ARG A 124 -10.67 -27.48 5.54
CA ARG A 124 -9.90 -28.47 4.78
C ARG A 124 -8.60 -28.86 5.48
N ASP A 125 -8.01 -27.95 6.24
CA ASP A 125 -6.82 -28.19 7.06
C ASP A 125 -6.89 -27.39 8.36
N ARG A 126 -7.31 -28.03 9.45
CA ARG A 126 -7.49 -27.37 10.75
C ARG A 126 -6.19 -26.81 11.36
N ARG A 127 -5.02 -27.13 10.81
CA ARG A 127 -3.74 -26.55 11.22
C ARG A 127 -3.53 -25.14 10.65
N ARG A 128 -4.30 -24.76 9.63
CA ARG A 128 -4.31 -23.43 9.03
C ARG A 128 -5.41 -22.57 9.62
N LEU A 129 -5.13 -21.29 9.78
CA LEU A 129 -6.09 -20.30 10.25
C LEU A 129 -6.39 -19.32 9.12
N HIS A 130 -7.63 -19.34 8.66
CA HIS A 130 -8.21 -18.31 7.81
C HIS A 130 -8.34 -16.99 8.58
N LEU A 131 -8.05 -15.90 7.89
CA LEU A 131 -8.22 -14.52 8.33
C LEU A 131 -9.51 -13.99 7.72
N ILE A 132 -10.55 -13.90 8.54
CA ILE A 132 -11.85 -13.42 8.14
C ILE A 132 -11.96 -11.94 8.53
N PRO A 133 -12.11 -11.01 7.57
CA PRO A 133 -12.35 -9.61 7.89
C PRO A 133 -13.71 -9.43 8.56
N THR A 134 -13.78 -8.52 9.53
CA THR A 134 -15.06 -8.10 10.12
C THR A 134 -15.59 -6.86 9.43
N GLN A 135 -16.85 -6.49 9.69
CA GLN A 135 -17.40 -5.22 9.21
C GLN A 135 -16.57 -4.02 9.68
N ARG A 136 -15.99 -4.08 10.89
CA ARG A 136 -15.13 -3.04 11.45
C ARG A 136 -13.90 -2.76 10.57
N LEU A 137 -13.34 -3.79 9.95
CA LEU A 137 -12.24 -3.62 9.00
C LEU A 137 -12.65 -2.75 7.82
N PHE A 138 -13.82 -3.02 7.23
CA PHE A 138 -14.31 -2.24 6.09
C PHE A 138 -14.75 -0.83 6.48
N GLU A 139 -15.26 -0.63 7.69
CA GLU A 139 -15.58 0.72 8.21
C GLU A 139 -14.32 1.58 8.37
N ILE A 140 -13.26 1.02 8.95
CA ILE A 140 -11.95 1.68 9.04
C ILE A 140 -11.36 1.88 7.65
N GLY A 141 -11.40 0.84 6.81
CA GLY A 141 -10.94 0.87 5.43
C GLY A 141 -11.63 1.97 4.61
N ARG A 142 -12.92 2.21 4.82
CA ARG A 142 -13.66 3.29 4.16
C ARG A 142 -13.07 4.66 4.45
N ILE A 143 -12.55 4.91 5.65
CA ILE A 143 -11.91 6.19 5.99
C ILE A 143 -10.66 6.39 5.12
N PHE A 144 -9.85 5.35 4.96
CA PHE A 144 -8.67 5.39 4.09
C PHE A 144 -9.04 5.52 2.62
N LEU A 145 -10.04 4.76 2.15
CA LEU A 145 -10.50 4.80 0.76
C LEU A 145 -11.10 6.15 0.38
N GLU A 146 -11.89 6.78 1.26
CA GLU A 146 -12.40 8.13 1.00
C GLU A 146 -11.28 9.17 0.97
N ALA A 147 -10.28 9.05 1.85
CA ALA A 147 -9.10 9.91 1.78
C ALA A 147 -8.32 9.72 0.47
N ARG A 148 -8.09 8.46 0.04
CA ARG A 148 -7.45 8.16 -1.25
C ARG A 148 -8.24 8.72 -2.43
N LYS A 149 -9.57 8.55 -2.45
CA LYS A 149 -10.44 9.14 -3.48
C LYS A 149 -10.33 10.66 -3.54
N ALA A 150 -10.33 11.32 -2.37
CA ALA A 150 -10.21 12.77 -2.29
C ALA A 150 -8.83 13.26 -2.78
N ILE A 151 -7.76 12.54 -2.43
CA ILE A 151 -6.39 12.82 -2.90
C ILE A 151 -6.29 12.63 -4.42
N ALA A 152 -6.76 11.50 -4.95
CA ALA A 152 -6.76 11.23 -6.40
C ALA A 152 -7.49 12.36 -7.16
N ARG A 153 -8.69 12.73 -6.71
CA ARG A 153 -9.46 13.83 -7.33
C ARG A 153 -8.75 15.17 -7.32
N ARG A 154 -8.06 15.50 -6.22
CA ARG A 154 -7.25 16.73 -6.11
C ARG A 154 -6.16 16.79 -7.18
N HIS A 155 -5.63 15.64 -7.57
CA HIS A 155 -4.58 15.50 -8.58
C HIS A 155 -5.12 15.12 -9.96
N GLY A 156 -6.42 15.34 -10.21
CA GLY A 156 -7.02 15.20 -11.54
C GLY A 156 -7.53 13.81 -11.90
N PHE A 157 -7.37 12.80 -11.04
CA PHE A 157 -7.89 11.46 -11.29
C PHE A 157 -9.39 11.37 -11.04
N VAL A 158 -10.14 10.93 -12.05
CA VAL A 158 -11.59 10.73 -11.98
C VAL A 158 -11.90 9.28 -12.34
N TYR A 159 -12.69 8.60 -11.50
CA TYR A 159 -13.17 7.26 -11.81
C TYR A 159 -14.24 7.34 -12.91
N ASP A 160 -13.98 6.68 -14.03
CA ASP A 160 -14.91 6.54 -15.15
C ASP A 160 -15.44 5.10 -15.20
N PRO A 161 -16.69 4.86 -14.78
CA PRO A 161 -17.27 3.52 -14.72
C PRO A 161 -17.58 2.93 -16.10
N GLU A 162 -17.77 3.77 -17.14
CA GLU A 162 -18.04 3.30 -18.50
C GLU A 162 -16.74 2.84 -19.16
N ARG A 163 -15.70 3.68 -19.06
CA ARG A 163 -14.36 3.31 -19.54
C ARG A 163 -13.82 2.07 -18.84
N THR A 164 -14.01 1.96 -17.52
CA THR A 164 -13.59 0.77 -16.76
C THR A 164 -14.28 -0.49 -17.27
N ARG A 165 -15.60 -0.45 -17.53
CA ARG A 165 -16.34 -1.60 -18.09
C ARG A 165 -15.80 -1.98 -19.47
N ALA A 166 -15.59 -1.00 -20.35
CA ALA A 166 -15.04 -1.23 -21.68
C ALA A 166 -13.64 -1.87 -21.66
N GLU A 167 -12.77 -1.47 -20.74
CA GLU A 167 -11.39 -1.98 -20.62
C GLU A 167 -11.30 -3.31 -19.83
N SER A 168 -12.23 -3.59 -18.91
CA SER A 168 -12.18 -4.78 -18.05
C SER A 168 -12.74 -6.05 -18.72
N GLY A 169 -13.36 -5.93 -19.90
CA GLY A 169 -13.99 -7.07 -20.60
C GLY A 169 -15.10 -7.76 -19.78
N LEU A 170 -15.68 -7.04 -18.81
CA LEU A 170 -16.81 -7.45 -17.97
C LEU A 170 -18.11 -6.81 -18.44
#